data_AF-A0A8B9YFB3-F1
#
_entry.id   AF-A0A8B9YFB3-F1
#
_cell.length_a   1.000
_cell.length_b   1.000
_cell.length_c   1.000
_cell.angle_alpha   90.00
_cell.angle_beta   90.00
_cell.angle_gamma   90.00
#
_symmetry.space_group_name_H-M   'P 1'
#
loop_
_entity.id
_entity.type
_entity.pdbx_description
1 polymer ?
#
loop_
_entity_poly.entity_id
_entity_poly.type
_entity_poly.pdbx_seq_one_letter_code
_entity_poly.pdbx_strand_id
1 'polypeptide(L)' 'QIGSGDTKKNTWNLGSSTKDPRGIYKCEGSNNQSKSLQIYYRTSDKQTLLNNDQLYQPLKEREDDQYSHLRKN' A
#
# COMPACT_ATOMS: atom_id res chain seq x y z
N GLN A 1 5.29 27.19 -9.03
CA GLN A 1 4.05 27.48 -8.29
C GLN A 1 3.42 26.17 -7.85
N ILE A 2 3.47 25.85 -6.55
CA ILE A 2 2.46 25.05 -5.84
C ILE A 2 2.42 25.66 -4.44
N GLY A 3 1.35 26.39 -4.15
CA GLY A 3 1.03 26.80 -2.78
C GLY A 3 0.11 25.76 -2.15
N SER A 4 0.19 25.61 -0.83
CA SER A 4 -0.95 25.26 0.00
C SER A 4 -0.60 25.58 1.44
N GLY A 5 -1.50 26.30 2.11
CA GLY A 5 -1.29 26.86 3.44
C GLY A 5 -1.29 25.81 4.54
N ASP A 6 -0.11 25.38 4.94
CA ASP A 6 0.09 24.63 6.18
C ASP A 6 0.37 25.64 7.30
N THR A 7 -0.49 25.64 8.32
CA THR A 7 -0.47 26.56 9.47
C THR A 7 0.73 26.37 10.43
N LYS A 8 1.80 25.70 9.97
CA LYS A 8 3.09 25.56 10.66
C LYS A 8 4.20 25.95 9.70
N LYS A 9 4.78 27.14 9.90
CA LYS A 9 5.81 27.78 9.06
C LYS A 9 7.12 26.98 8.89
N ASN A 10 7.25 25.82 9.55
CA ASN A 10 8.50 25.05 9.63
C ASN A 10 8.35 23.61 9.10
N THR A 11 7.23 23.28 8.44
CA THR A 11 6.99 21.95 7.88
C THR A 11 6.92 21.99 6.36
N TRP A 12 7.52 20.99 5.71
CA TRP A 12 7.47 20.82 4.26
C TRP A 12 6.72 19.53 3.91
N ASN A 13 5.66 19.63 3.11
CA ASN A 13 4.84 18.50 2.71
C ASN A 13 5.50 17.75 1.53
N LEU A 14 5.83 16.46 1.73
CA LEU A 14 6.45 15.60 0.72
C LEU A 14 5.44 14.81 -0.13
N GLY A 15 4.14 15.03 0.09
CA GLY A 15 3.05 14.31 -0.57
C GLY A 15 2.64 13.02 0.13
N SER A 16 1.89 12.18 -0.57
CA SER A 16 1.39 10.90 -0.04
C SER A 16 2.53 9.94 0.28
N SER A 17 2.49 9.32 1.46
CA SER A 17 3.43 8.26 1.88
C SER A 17 3.46 7.09 0.91
N THR A 18 2.34 6.77 0.25
CA THR A 18 2.20 5.68 -0.72
C THR A 18 2.99 5.91 -2.02
N LYS A 19 3.57 7.10 -2.23
CA LYS A 19 4.47 7.38 -3.35
C LYS A 19 5.93 7.09 -3.01
N ASP A 20 6.19 6.55 -1.82
CA ASP A 20 7.52 6.24 -1.32
C ASP A 20 8.49 7.42 -1.48
N PRO A 21 8.25 8.56 -0.79
CA PRO A 21 9.14 9.70 -0.89
C PRO A 21 10.56 9.33 -0.42
N ARG A 22 11.55 9.67 -1.26
CA ARG A 22 12.98 9.42 -1.03
C ARG A 22 13.78 10.64 -1.46
N GLY A 23 14.90 10.89 -0.79
CA GLY A 23 15.81 11.98 -1.17
C GLY A 23 16.53 12.60 0.02
N ILE A 24 17.43 13.55 -0.26
CA ILE A 24 18.14 14.33 0.74
C ILE A 24 17.57 15.73 0.74
N TYR A 25 17.10 16.19 1.90
CA TYR A 25 16.47 17.49 2.08
C TYR A 25 17.30 18.35 3.02
N LYS A 26 17.33 19.65 2.77
CA LYS A 26 17.98 20.63 3.64
C LYS A 26 17.03 21.81 3.78
N CYS A 27 16.79 22.25 5.02
CA CYS A 27 16.09 23.51 5.25
C CYS A 27 17.08 24.68 5.19
N GLU A 28 16.64 25.83 4.73
CA GLU A 28 17.43 27.06 4.79
C GLU A 28 16.75 28.00 5.78
N GLY A 29 17.44 28.28 6.89
CA GLY A 29 16.99 29.20 7.93
C GLY A 29 18.03 30.30 8.13
N SER A 30 17.80 31.21 9.07
CA SER A 30 18.64 32.40 9.29
C SER A 30 20.14 32.11 9.43
N ASN A 31 20.52 30.91 9.88
CA ASN A 31 21.90 30.57 10.21
C ASN A 31 22.61 29.71 9.16
N ASN A 32 22.02 29.40 7.99
CA ASN A 32 22.59 28.65 6.84
C ASN A 32 23.28 27.28 7.12
N GLN A 33 23.41 26.87 8.38
CA GLN A 33 24.12 25.69 8.87
C GLN A 33 23.20 24.48 9.09
N SER A 34 22.06 24.43 8.42
CA SER A 34 21.14 23.31 8.57
C SER A 34 21.78 22.01 8.08
N LYS A 35 21.60 20.94 8.87
CA LYS A 35 22.04 19.60 8.48
C LYS A 35 21.11 19.03 7.40
N SER A 36 21.68 18.20 6.53
CA SER A 36 20.91 17.46 5.54
C SER A 36 20.18 16.28 6.20
N LEU A 37 18.95 16.02 5.78
CA LEU A 37 18.11 14.90 6.21
C LEU A 37 17.89 13.95 5.03
N GLN A 38 18.32 12.70 5.19
CA GLN A 38 18.01 11.65 4.23
C GLN A 38 16.67 11.01 4.56
N ILE A 39 15.71 11.14 3.66
CA ILE A 39 14.41 10.49 3.74
C ILE A 39 14.46 9.20 2.94
N TYR A 40 14.14 8.09 3.61
CA TYR A 40 13.90 6.79 2.99
C TYR A 40 12.58 6.26 3.51
N TYR A 41 11.49 6.59 2.82
CA TYR A 41 10.17 6.08 3.16
C TYR A 41 9.86 4.84 2.33
N ARG A 42 9.32 3.79 2.96
CA ARG A 42 8.80 2.60 2.27
C ARG A 42 7.46 2.27 2.89
N THR A 43 6.42 2.26 2.08
CA THR A 43 5.14 1.69 2.47
C THR A 43 5.10 0.22 2.11
N SER A 44 4.46 -0.61 2.94
CA SER A 44 4.12 -1.98 2.53
C SER A 44 3.02 -1.93 1.46
N ASP A 45 3.02 -2.89 0.55
CA ASP A 45 1.94 -3.02 -0.43
C ASP A 45 0.58 -3.08 0.30
N LYS A 46 -0.40 -2.32 -0.21
CA LYS A 46 -1.76 -2.43 0.30
C LYS A 46 -2.23 -3.86 0.04
N GLN A 47 -2.46 -4.62 1.11
CA GLN A 47 -3.13 -5.90 1.01
C GLN A 47 -4.54 -5.65 0.45
N THR A 48 -4.78 -6.09 -0.78
CA THR A 48 -6.14 -6.08 -1.34
C THR A 48 -6.89 -7.22 -0.66
N LEU A 49 -7.84 -6.88 0.21
CA LEU A 49 -8.74 -7.88 0.78
C LEU A 49 -9.66 -8.35 -0.35
N LEU A 50 -9.47 -9.61 -0.77
CA LEU A 50 -10.36 -10.27 -1.73
C LEU A 50 -11.60 -10.75 -0.98
N ASN A 51 -12.78 -10.55 -1.57
CA ASN A 51 -14.02 -11.13 -1.04
C ASN A 51 -14.01 -12.66 -1.18
N ASN A 52 -14.67 -13.37 -0.26
CA ASN A 52 -14.74 -14.84 -0.28
C ASN A 52 -15.26 -15.40 -1.61
N ASP A 53 -16.20 -14.71 -2.24
CA ASP A 53 -16.79 -15.10 -3.53
C ASP A 53 -15.79 -15.04 -4.70
N GLN A 54 -14.66 -14.35 -4.52
CA GLN A 54 -13.57 -14.30 -5.49
C GLN A 54 -12.49 -15.36 -5.21
N LEU A 55 -12.55 -16.02 -4.05
CA LEU A 55 -11.51 -16.95 -3.59
C LEU A 55 -11.77 -18.40 -4.04
N TYR A 56 -13.03 -18.76 -4.26
CA TYR A 56 -13.42 -20.14 -4.58
C TYR A 56 -14.01 -20.25 -5.98
N GLN A 57 -13.56 -21.29 -6.69
CA GLN A 57 -14.22 -21.74 -7.91
C GLN A 57 -15.61 -22.27 -7.49
N PRO A 58 -16.72 -21.84 -8.13
CA PRO A 58 -18.02 -22.41 -7.84
C PRO A 58 -17.96 -23.92 -8.05
N LEU A 59 -18.45 -24.68 -7.07
CA LEU A 59 -18.63 -26.12 -7.26
C LEU A 59 -19.62 -26.29 -8.41
N LYS A 60 -19.15 -26.80 -9.55
CA LYS A 60 -20.04 -27.21 -10.64
C LYS A 60 -21.01 -28.26 -10.08
N GLU A 61 -22.25 -28.26 -10.58
CA GLU A 61 -23.14 -29.40 -10.41
C GLU A 61 -22.38 -30.63 -10.89
N ARG A 62 -22.11 -31.57 -9.98
CA ARG A 62 -21.45 -32.82 -10.32
C ARG A 62 -22.54 -33.85 -10.51
N GLU A 63 -22.63 -34.37 -11.72
CA GLU A 63 -23.52 -35.47 -12.05
C GLU A 63 -23.07 -36.73 -11.26
N ASP A 64 -24.04 -37.50 -10.77
CA ASP A 64 -23.84 -38.66 -9.89
C ASP A 64 -23.04 -39.78 -10.59
N ASP A 65 -23.04 -39.76 -11.94
CA ASP A 65 -22.27 -40.64 -12.81
C ASP A 65 -20.73 -40.47 -12.68
N GLN A 66 -20.27 -39.36 -12.10
CA GLN A 66 -18.84 -39.10 -11.88
C GLN A 66 -18.27 -39.78 -10.64
N TYR A 67 -19.10 -40.39 -9.80
CA TYR A 67 -18.66 -41.02 -8.56
C TYR A 67 -18.66 -42.55 -8.68
N SER A 68 -17.58 -43.18 -8.23
CA SER A 68 -17.54 -44.64 -8.11
C SER A 68 -18.42 -45.10 -6.93
N HIS A 69 -19.48 -45.85 -7.21
CA HIS A 69 -20.35 -46.38 -6.17
C HIS A 69 -19.67 -47.52 -5.41
N LEU A 70 -19.49 -47.35 -4.10
CA LEU A 70 -19.01 -48.41 -3.22
C LEU A 70 -20.15 -49.40 -2.98
N ARG A 71 -20.03 -50.60 -3.55
CA ARG A 71 -20.98 -51.69 -3.35
C ARG A 71 -20.68 -52.36 -2.00
N LYS A 72 -21.70 -52.53 -1.16
CA LYS A 72 -21.58 -53.19 0.14
C LYS A 72 -21.73 -54.70 -0.05
N ASN A 73 -20.76 -55.48 0.43
CA ASN A 73 -20.81 -56.95 0.46
C ASN A 73 -21.70 -57.46 1.59
#